data_AF-A0A919ZBU0-F1
#
_entry.id   AF-A0A919ZBU0-F1
#
_cell.length_a   1.000
_cell.length_b   1.000
_cell.length_c   1.000
_cell.angle_alpha   90.00
_cell.angle_beta   90.00
_cell.angle_gamma   90.00
#
_symmetry.space_group_name_H-M   'P 1'
#
loop_
_entity.id
_entity.type
_entity.pdbx_description
1 polymer ?
#
loop_
_entity_poly.entity_id
_entity_poly.type
_entity_poly.pdbx_seq_one_letter_code
_entity_poly.pdbx_strand_id
1 'polypeptide(L)' 'MSWYNYVIPIVTLLIGAVLGFLAGVYYLRKQMEKMQSDPEMLQKMAKQMGYNMNKQQMQRVQQMMKKQKFK' A
#
# COMPACT_ATOMS: atom_id res chain seq x y z
N MET A 1 13.96 19.77 40.75
CA MET A 1 13.22 19.21 39.59
C MET A 1 13.56 17.73 39.53
N SER A 2 12.56 16.87 39.71
CA SER A 2 12.80 15.44 39.85
C SER A 2 12.92 14.74 38.49
N TRP A 3 13.77 13.71 38.41
CA TRP A 3 14.13 13.00 37.18
C TRP A 3 12.94 12.33 36.46
N TYR A 4 11.88 11.94 37.18
CA TYR A 4 10.68 11.34 36.59
C TYR A 4 9.92 12.27 35.63
N ASN A 5 10.02 13.59 35.80
CA ASN A 5 9.38 14.57 34.91
C ASN A 5 9.96 14.55 33.49
N TYR A 6 11.18 14.03 33.32
CA TYR A 6 11.82 13.86 32.02
C TYR A 6 11.63 12.45 31.47
N VAL A 7 11.66 11.42 32.33
CA VAL A 7 11.57 10.02 31.89
C VAL A 7 10.18 9.66 31.38
N ILE A 8 9.12 10.08 32.07
CA ILE A 8 7.73 9.79 31.67
C ILE A 8 7.43 10.27 30.24
N PRO A 9 7.66 11.55 29.86
CA PRO A 9 7.35 12.02 28.51
C PRO A 9 8.21 11.34 27.43
N ILE A 10 9.49 11.05 27.71
CA ILE A 10 10.36 10.36 26.74
C ILE A 10 9.84 8.96 26.44
N VAL A 11 9.54 8.17 27.47
CA VAL A 11 9.00 6.80 27.29
C VAL A 11 7.65 6.84 26.58
N THR A 12 6.81 7.82 26.90
CA THR A 12 5.50 8.01 26.26
C THR A 12 5.64 8.29 24.76
N LEU A 13 6.58 9.17 24.38
CA LEU A 13 6.87 9.45 22.97
C LEU A 13 7.39 8.21 22.24
N LEU A 14 8.27 7.43 22.86
CA LEU A 14 8.78 6.19 22.25
C LEU A 14 7.68 5.16 22.04
N ILE A 15 6.81 4.95 23.03
CA ILE A 15 5.67 4.03 22.89
C ILE A 15 4.71 4.51 21.80
N GLY A 16 4.39 5.81 21.78
CA GLY A 16 3.55 6.41 20.75
C GLY A 16 4.16 6.28 19.35
N ALA A 17 5.48 6.50 19.22
CA ALA A 17 6.20 6.35 17.96
C ALA A 17 6.21 4.89 17.47
N VAL A 18 6.48 3.93 18.36
CA VAL A 18 6.48 2.50 18.03
C VAL A 18 5.08 2.04 17.62
N LEU A 19 4.05 2.38 18.40
CA LEU A 19 2.67 2.03 18.09
C LEU A 19 2.20 2.69 16.78
N GLY A 20 2.51 3.97 16.58
CA GLY A 20 2.17 4.71 15.37
C GLY A 20 2.86 4.16 14.14
N PHE A 21 4.15 3.78 14.25
CA PHE A 21 4.90 3.19 13.15
C PHE A 21 4.35 1.81 12.77
N LEU A 22 4.09 0.94 13.75
CA LEU A 22 3.52 -0.38 13.49
C LEU A 22 2.14 -0.30 12.85
N ALA A 23 1.26 0.58 13.36
CA ALA A 23 -0.05 0.82 12.77
C ALA A 23 0.07 1.39 11.34
N GLY A 24 0.99 2.32 11.12
CA GLY A 24 1.28 2.90 9.81
C GLY A 24 1.75 1.86 8.79
N VAL A 25 2.72 1.02 9.15
CA VAL A 25 3.23 -0.06 8.30
C VAL A 25 2.12 -1.07 7.98
N TYR A 26 1.32 -1.47 8.97
CA TYR A 26 0.19 -2.36 8.77
C TYR A 26 -0.86 -1.78 7.81
N TYR A 27 -1.18 -0.49 7.96
CA TYR A 27 -2.11 0.20 7.08
C TYR A 27 -1.58 0.30 5.64
N LEU A 28 -0.31 0.70 5.46
CA LEU A 28 0.32 0.77 4.14
C LEU A 28 0.38 -0.60 3.46
N ARG A 29 0.72 -1.66 4.21
CA ARG A 29 0.72 -3.03 3.70
C ARG A 29 -0.67 -3.41 3.17
N LYS A 30 -1.71 -3.14 3.96
CA LYS A 30 -3.11 -3.44 3.57
C LYS A 30 -3.57 -2.63 2.36
N GLN A 31 -3.13 -1.38 2.23
CA GLN A 31 -3.39 -0.57 1.04
C GLN A 31 -2.71 -1.15 -0.21
N MET A 32 -1.45 -1.56 -0.11
CA MET A 32 -0.73 -2.14 -1.25
C MET A 32 -1.33 -3.49 -1.68
N GLU A 33 -1.73 -4.34 -0.72
CA GLU A 33 -2.44 -5.60 -1.01
C GLU A 33 -3.76 -5.32 -1.76
N LYS A 34 -4.52 -4.30 -1.35
CA LYS A 34 -5.73 -3.87 -2.06
C LYS A 34 -5.43 -3.32 -3.45
N MET A 35 -4.34 -2.57 -3.60
CA MET A 35 -3.92 -1.96 -4.87
C MET A 35 -3.43 -2.99 -5.90
N GLN A 36 -2.81 -4.09 -5.46
CA GLN A 36 -2.43 -5.21 -6.32
C GLN A 36 -3.64 -6.04 -6.79
N SER A 37 -4.71 -6.05 -5.99
CA SER A 37 -5.90 -6.85 -6.29
C SER A 37 -6.84 -6.22 -7.33
N ASP A 38 -6.59 -4.97 -7.73
CA ASP A 38 -7.47 -4.21 -8.61
C ASP A 38 -6.86 -4.04 -10.03
N PRO A 39 -7.15 -4.98 -10.96
CA PRO A 39 -6.67 -4.93 -12.33
C PRO A 39 -7.20 -3.72 -13.12
N GLU A 40 -8.26 -3.05 -12.65
CA GLU A 40 -8.80 -1.86 -13.33
C GLU A 40 -7.99 -0.61 -13.01
N MET A 41 -7.49 -0.51 -11.78
CA MET A 41 -6.65 0.62 -11.35
C MET A 41 -5.30 0.60 -12.07
N LEU A 42 -4.70 -0.58 -12.23
CA LEU A 42 -3.45 -0.75 -12.99
C LEU A 42 -3.63 -0.40 -14.48
N GLN A 43 -4.76 -0.76 -15.09
CA GLN A 43 -5.08 -0.38 -16.48
C GLN A 43 -5.24 1.13 -16.64
N LYS A 44 -5.89 1.81 -15.68
CA LYS A 44 -6.03 3.26 -15.67
C LYS A 44 -4.67 3.95 -15.53
N MET A 45 -3.80 3.45 -14.64
CA MET A 45 -2.45 3.98 -14.44
C MET A 45 -1.57 3.79 -15.69
N ALA A 46 -1.61 2.61 -16.31
CA ALA A 46 -0.88 2.36 -17.57
C ALA A 46 -1.35 3.30 -18.69
N LYS A 47 -2.66 3.47 -18.83
CA LYS A 47 -3.26 4.39 -19.82
C LYS A 47 -2.88 5.86 -19.55
N GLN A 48 -2.83 6.26 -18.28
CA GLN A 48 -2.42 7.62 -17.88
C GLN A 48 -0.92 7.88 -18.09
N MET A 49 -0.06 6.87 -17.97
CA MET A 49 1.37 6.97 -18.30
C MET A 49 1.67 7.04 -19.81
N GLY A 50 0.65 7.16 -20.66
CA GLY A 50 0.83 7.27 -22.11
C GLY A 50 1.05 5.95 -22.83
N TYR A 51 0.88 4.80 -22.15
CA TYR A 51 0.76 3.53 -22.85
C TYR A 51 -0.58 3.52 -23.60
N ASN A 52 -0.54 3.90 -24.88
CA ASN A 52 -1.69 3.82 -25.78
C ASN A 52 -1.93 2.37 -26.20
N MET A 53 -2.34 1.55 -25.23
CA MET A 53 -2.63 0.14 -25.47
C MET A 53 -3.87 0.02 -26.37
N ASN A 54 -3.71 -0.62 -27.53
CA ASN A 54 -4.84 -0.98 -28.41
C ASN A 54 -5.83 -1.86 -27.62
N LYS A 55 -7.14 -1.72 -27.88
CA LYS A 55 -8.24 -2.48 -27.24
C LYS A 55 -7.98 -4.00 -27.21
N GLN A 56 -7.34 -4.54 -28.25
CA GLN A 56 -6.96 -5.95 -28.33
C GLN A 56 -5.86 -6.34 -27.32
N GLN A 57 -4.86 -5.48 -27.12
CA GLN A 57 -3.79 -5.69 -26.14
C GLN A 57 -4.34 -5.60 -24.71
N MET A 58 -5.26 -4.67 -24.46
CA MET A 58 -5.95 -4.54 -23.17
C MET A 58 -6.75 -5.80 -22.82
N GLN A 59 -7.50 -6.36 -23.78
CA GLN A 59 -8.22 -7.62 -23.59
C GLN A 59 -7.28 -8.79 -23.30
N ARG A 60 -6.13 -8.86 -23.99
CA ARG A 60 -5.15 -9.92 -23.78
C ARG A 60 -4.50 -9.82 -22.41
N VAL A 61 -4.16 -8.62 -21.95
CA VAL A 61 -3.63 -8.38 -20.60
C VAL A 61 -4.67 -8.67 -19.52
N GLN A 62 -5.93 -8.29 -19.72
CA GLN A 62 -7.02 -8.67 -18.81
C GLN A 62 -7.19 -10.19 -18.69
N GLN A 63 -7.06 -10.94 -19.79
CA GLN A 63 -7.12 -12.40 -19.77
C GLN A 63 -5.90 -13.02 -19.06
N MET A 64 -4.71 -12.46 -19.24
CA MET A 64 -3.49 -12.93 -18.55
C MET A 64 -3.54 -12.64 -17.04
N MET A 65 -4.00 -11.46 -16.63
CA MET A 65 -4.17 -11.12 -15.21
C MET A 65 -5.24 -11.99 -14.53
N LYS A 66 -6.34 -12.31 -15.22
CA LYS A 66 -7.36 -13.24 -14.72
C LYS A 66 -6.82 -14.66 -14.51
N LYS A 67 -5.85 -15.10 -15.32
CA LYS A 67 -5.20 -16.42 -15.20
C LYS A 67 -4.11 -16.50 -14.13
N GLN A 68 -3.60 -15.38 -13.64
CA GLN A 68 -2.63 -15.34 -12.52
C GLN A 68 -3.29 -15.33 -11.14
N LYS A 69 -4.62 -15.20 -11.05
CA LYS A 69 -5.33 -15.37 -9.79
C LYS A 69 -5.35 -16.86 -9.41
N PHE A 70 -4.55 -17.18 -8.39
CA PHE A 70 -4.53 -18.38 -7.52
C PHE A 70 -3.67 -19.59 -7.95
N LYS A 71 -2.50 -19.70 -7.30
CA LYS A 71 -2.12 -20.89 -6.50
C LYS A 71 -1.65 -20.41 -5.14
#